data_AF-A0A482USK1-F1
#
_entry.id   AF-A0A482USK1-F1
#
_cell.length_a   1.000
_cell.length_b   1.000
_cell.length_c   1.000
_cell.angle_alpha   90.00
_cell.angle_beta   90.00
_cell.angle_gamma   90.00
#
_symmetry.space_group_name_H-M   'P 1'
#
loop_
_entity.id
_entity.type
_entity.pdbx_description
1 polymer ?
#
loop_
_entity_poly.entity_id
_entity_poly.type
_entity_poly.pdbx_seq_one_letter_code
_entity_poly.pdbx_strand_id
1 'polypeptide(L)'
;MHAMESLIHLLSGIQNTNVGVEGRQNGFLYQSHFCEENIYCLVRDLLSHHHELSVWGIELFPIFISSQSKATPIWHQKAGNPVCWDYHVILYVTETNMRGQGVILDFDTTQPFCTPVLEYIMKSFRPDMGIKPEYQQ
;
A
#
# COMPACT_ATOMS: atom_id res chain seq x y z
N MET A 1 -2.77 -13.57 -17.25
CA MET A 1 -1.42 -12.97 -17.26
C MET A 1 -1.43 -11.47 -17.56
N HIS A 2 -2.47 -10.88 -18.17
CA HIS A 2 -2.45 -9.46 -18.56
C HIS A 2 -3.09 -8.45 -17.58
N ALA A 3 -3.90 -8.87 -16.61
CA ALA A 3 -4.65 -7.94 -15.75
C ALA A 3 -3.74 -7.18 -14.76
N MET A 4 -2.87 -7.88 -14.02
CA MET A 4 -1.90 -7.22 -13.13
C MET A 4 -0.92 -6.29 -13.87
N GLU A 5 -0.44 -6.68 -15.06
CA GLU A 5 0.40 -5.82 -15.90
C GLU A 5 -0.34 -4.54 -16.33
N SER A 6 -1.62 -4.67 -16.70
CA SER A 6 -2.48 -3.54 -17.07
C SER A 6 -2.71 -2.60 -15.89
N LEU A 7 -2.91 -3.15 -14.68
CA LEU A 7 -2.99 -2.36 -13.45
C LEU A 7 -1.68 -1.62 -13.17
N ILE A 8 -0.52 -2.28 -13.26
CA ILE A 8 0.78 -1.64 -13.03
C ILE A 8 1.00 -0.51 -14.02
N HIS A 9 0.64 -0.72 -15.29
CA HIS A 9 0.72 0.31 -16.32
C HIS A 9 -0.21 1.49 -16.03
N LEU A 10 -1.46 1.21 -15.64
CA LEU A 10 -2.44 2.21 -15.23
C LEU A 10 -1.91 3.07 -14.06
N LEU A 11 -1.46 2.43 -12.98
CA LEU A 11 -0.91 3.10 -11.80
C LEU A 11 0.32 3.94 -12.14
N SER A 12 1.22 3.41 -12.98
CA SER A 12 2.39 4.14 -13.46
C SER A 12 2.00 5.37 -14.28
N GLY A 13 0.93 5.27 -15.09
CA GLY A 13 0.36 6.40 -15.83
C GLY A 13 -0.14 7.51 -14.91
N ILE A 14 -0.88 7.16 -13.84
CA ILE A 14 -1.41 8.12 -12.86
C ILE A 14 -0.29 8.85 -12.11
N GLN A 15 0.77 8.13 -11.78
CA GLN A 15 1.93 8.70 -11.09
C GLN A 15 2.67 9.76 -11.91
N ASN A 16 2.70 9.61 -13.23
CA ASN A 16 3.41 10.52 -14.13
C ASN A 16 2.66 11.83 -14.41
N THR A 17 1.33 11.87 -14.26
CA THR A 17 0.51 13.02 -14.66
C THR A 17 0.42 14.14 -13.62
N ASN A 18 0.93 13.91 -12.40
CA ASN A 18 0.61 14.75 -11.23
C ASN A 18 1.83 15.12 -10.37
N VAL A 19 3.02 15.14 -10.94
CA VAL A 19 4.25 15.51 -10.21
C VAL A 19 4.18 17.00 -9.83
N GLY A 20 4.19 17.31 -8.52
CA GLY A 20 4.31 18.69 -8.01
C GLY A 20 3.01 19.40 -7.65
N VAL A 21 1.87 18.71 -7.59
CA VAL A 21 0.62 19.28 -7.06
C VAL A 21 0.61 19.19 -5.53
N GLU A 22 0.42 20.33 -4.85
CA GLU A 22 0.33 20.37 -3.38
C GLU A 22 -0.77 19.42 -2.86
N GLY A 23 -0.48 18.74 -1.75
CA GLY A 23 -1.40 17.75 -1.15
C GLY A 23 -1.53 16.45 -1.92
N ARG A 24 -0.68 16.19 -2.92
CA ARG A 24 -0.63 14.92 -3.64
C ARG A 24 0.72 14.20 -3.53
N GLN A 25 0.64 12.88 -3.53
CA GLN A 25 1.79 11.99 -3.64
C GLN A 25 1.45 10.84 -4.59
N ASN A 26 2.37 10.48 -5.50
CA ASN A 26 2.12 9.44 -6.52
C ASN A 26 0.86 9.70 -7.37
N GLY A 27 0.46 10.97 -7.49
CA GLY A 27 -0.75 11.41 -8.19
C GLY A 27 -2.05 11.32 -7.41
N PHE A 28 -2.04 10.85 -6.16
CA PHE A 28 -3.22 10.74 -5.31
C PHE A 28 -3.16 11.72 -4.14
N LEU A 29 -4.31 12.02 -3.53
CA LEU A 29 -4.38 12.83 -2.31
C LEU A 29 -3.59 12.15 -1.19
N TYR A 30 -2.82 12.95 -0.46
CA TYR A 30 -2.01 12.46 0.65
C TYR A 30 -1.94 13.50 1.76
N GLN A 31 -2.19 13.04 2.99
CA GLN A 31 -2.00 13.78 4.22
C GLN A 31 -1.23 12.90 5.22
N SER A 32 -0.07 13.39 5.69
CA SER A 32 0.76 12.63 6.62
C SER A 32 0.01 12.35 7.92
N HIS A 33 0.15 11.13 8.45
CA HIS A 33 -0.50 10.60 9.66
C HIS A 33 -2.02 10.34 9.55
N PHE A 34 -2.59 10.40 8.34
CA PHE A 34 -3.99 10.03 8.05
C PHE A 34 -4.03 8.90 7.02
N CYS A 35 -3.28 7.82 7.29
CA CYS A 35 -3.09 6.69 6.37
C CYS A 35 -4.42 6.03 5.94
N GLU A 36 -5.38 5.95 6.85
CA GLU A 36 -6.75 5.48 6.64
C GLU A 36 -7.52 6.35 5.64
N GLU A 37 -7.41 7.68 5.73
CA GLU A 37 -8.07 8.60 4.78
C GLU A 37 -7.36 8.57 3.43
N ASN A 38 -6.04 8.44 3.42
CA ASN A 38 -5.25 8.33 2.19
C ASN A 38 -5.65 7.08 1.40
N ILE A 39 -5.73 5.92 2.07
CA ILE A 39 -6.15 4.66 1.45
C ILE A 39 -7.63 4.71 1.06
N TYR A 40 -8.51 5.29 1.88
CA TYR A 40 -9.92 5.50 1.51
C TYR A 40 -10.04 6.33 0.22
N CYS A 41 -9.34 7.46 0.15
CA CYS A 41 -9.37 8.35 -1.02
C CYS A 41 -8.79 7.67 -2.25
N LEU A 42 -7.71 6.90 -2.11
CA LEU A 42 -7.13 6.10 -3.19
C LEU A 42 -8.14 5.08 -3.73
N VAL A 43 -8.76 4.28 -2.86
CA VAL A 43 -9.76 3.27 -3.28
C VAL A 43 -10.96 3.95 -3.94
N ARG A 44 -11.46 5.04 -3.37
CA ARG A 44 -12.57 5.81 -3.95
C ARG A 44 -12.22 6.31 -5.35
N ASP A 45 -11.02 6.85 -5.53
CA ASP A 45 -10.55 7.37 -6.81
C ASP A 45 -10.44 6.25 -7.86
N LEU A 46 -9.83 5.11 -7.48
CA LEU A 46 -9.71 3.94 -8.33
C LEU A 46 -11.08 3.41 -8.78
N LEU A 47 -12.03 3.25 -7.87
CA LEU A 47 -13.35 2.73 -8.19
C LEU A 47 -14.22 3.71 -8.99
N SER A 48 -14.00 5.02 -8.82
CA SER A 48 -14.79 6.06 -9.50
C SER A 48 -14.31 6.32 -10.94
N HIS A 49 -13.02 6.16 -11.20
CA HIS A 49 -12.41 6.55 -12.48
C HIS A 49 -11.89 5.36 -13.30
N HIS A 50 -11.81 4.16 -12.71
CA HIS A 50 -11.25 2.97 -13.36
C HIS A 50 -12.18 1.75 -13.24
N HIS A 51 -13.34 1.82 -13.91
CA HIS A 51 -14.32 0.73 -13.91
C HIS A 51 -13.78 -0.58 -14.51
N GLU A 52 -12.76 -0.50 -15.37
CA GLU A 52 -12.05 -1.63 -15.96
C GLU A 52 -11.43 -2.58 -14.93
N LEU A 53 -11.12 -2.09 -13.73
CA LEU A 53 -10.60 -2.92 -12.63
C LEU A 53 -11.54 -4.08 -12.32
N SER A 54 -12.86 -3.83 -12.32
CA SER A 54 -13.86 -4.89 -12.09
C SER A 54 -13.86 -5.95 -13.19
N VAL A 55 -13.68 -5.53 -14.45
CA VAL A 55 -13.64 -6.41 -15.63
C VAL A 55 -12.36 -7.26 -15.62
N TRP A 56 -11.25 -6.67 -15.17
CA TRP A 56 -9.99 -7.36 -14.98
C TRP A 56 -9.98 -8.30 -13.77
N GLY A 57 -11.06 -8.31 -12.96
CA GLY A 57 -11.14 -9.10 -11.74
C GLY A 57 -10.16 -8.62 -10.68
N ILE A 58 -9.85 -7.32 -10.64
CA ILE A 58 -9.00 -6.71 -9.63
C ILE A 58 -9.80 -6.43 -8.36
N GLU A 59 -9.27 -6.89 -7.24
CA GLU A 59 -9.80 -6.68 -5.91
C GLU A 59 -8.89 -5.74 -5.11
N LEU A 60 -9.52 -4.86 -4.35
CA LEU A 60 -8.87 -3.82 -3.55
C LEU A 60 -9.14 -4.10 -2.07
N PHE A 61 -8.09 -4.36 -1.30
CA PHE A 61 -8.17 -4.68 0.13
C PHE A 61 -7.41 -3.65 0.97
N PRO A 62 -8.11 -2.69 1.59
CA PRO A 62 -7.53 -1.89 2.66
C PRO A 62 -7.14 -2.82 3.83
N ILE A 63 -5.89 -2.75 4.28
CA ILE A 63 -5.38 -3.57 5.38
C ILE A 63 -4.95 -2.64 6.51
N PHE A 64 -5.58 -2.81 7.67
CA PHE A 64 -5.16 -2.20 8.92
C PHE A 64 -4.14 -3.10 9.59
N ILE A 65 -3.00 -2.53 9.95
CA ILE A 65 -1.88 -3.23 10.59
C ILE A 65 -1.67 -2.58 11.96
N SER A 66 -1.68 -3.37 13.01
CA SER A 66 -1.40 -2.92 14.38
C SER A 66 -0.85 -4.10 15.17
N SER A 67 -0.48 -3.88 16.43
CA SER A 67 -0.03 -4.92 17.35
C SER A 67 -0.76 -4.77 18.67
N GLN A 68 -0.67 -5.78 19.54
CA GLN A 68 -1.31 -5.72 20.86
C GLN A 68 -0.87 -4.51 21.68
N SER A 69 0.39 -4.09 21.53
CA SER A 69 0.95 -2.93 22.24
C SER A 69 0.70 -1.59 21.54
N LYS A 70 0.09 -1.59 20.34
CA LYS A 70 0.04 -0.40 19.46
C LYS A 70 1.43 0.22 19.28
N ALA A 71 2.41 -0.64 19.07
CA ALA A 71 3.79 -0.26 18.78
C ALA A 71 4.31 -1.22 17.72
N THR A 72 3.83 -1.04 16.51
CA THR A 72 4.08 -1.88 15.34
C THR A 72 5.30 -1.36 14.59
N PRO A 73 6.45 -2.07 14.64
CA PRO A 73 7.63 -1.66 13.89
C PRO A 73 7.44 -1.96 12.40
N ILE A 74 7.53 -0.93 11.57
CA ILE A 74 7.51 -1.06 10.10
C ILE A 74 8.80 -0.45 9.56
N TRP A 75 9.59 -1.27 8.87
CA TRP A 75 10.82 -0.85 8.19
C TRP A 75 10.52 -0.17 6.86
N HIS A 76 11.53 0.51 6.32
CA HIS A 76 11.47 1.21 5.05
C HIS A 76 10.35 2.26 5.00
N GLN A 77 10.20 3.05 6.04
CA GLN A 77 9.21 4.14 6.11
C GLN A 77 9.88 5.51 5.93
N LYS A 78 9.18 6.47 5.33
CA LYS A 78 9.74 7.80 5.04
C LYS A 78 10.10 8.59 6.29
N ALA A 79 9.34 8.38 7.37
CA ALA A 79 9.57 9.04 8.66
C ALA A 79 10.69 8.40 9.50
N GLY A 80 11.21 7.22 9.10
CA GLY A 80 12.24 6.51 9.88
C GLY A 80 12.39 5.03 9.49
N ASN A 81 13.38 4.35 10.06
CA ASN A 81 13.64 2.95 9.74
C ASN A 81 14.20 2.17 10.95
N PRO A 82 13.35 1.43 11.72
CA PRO A 82 11.89 1.34 11.59
C PRO A 82 11.17 2.58 12.14
N VAL A 83 9.90 2.74 11.77
CA VAL A 83 8.93 3.57 12.50
C VAL A 83 8.08 2.65 13.36
N CYS A 84 7.82 3.05 14.61
CA CYS A 84 6.87 2.36 15.49
C CYS A 84 5.51 3.05 15.41
N TRP A 85 4.58 2.44 14.67
CA TRP A 85 3.22 2.93 14.49
C TRP A 85 2.29 2.39 15.58
N ASP A 86 1.29 3.16 15.99
CA ASP A 86 0.16 2.63 16.75
C ASP A 86 -0.74 1.77 15.87
N TYR A 87 -0.95 2.22 14.63
CA TYR A 87 -1.44 1.43 13.51
C TYR A 87 -0.98 2.06 12.19
N HIS A 88 -1.04 1.30 11.10
CA HIS A 88 -0.82 1.79 9.75
C HIS A 88 -1.82 1.16 8.78
N VAL A 89 -2.16 1.86 7.71
CA VAL A 89 -3.08 1.37 6.67
C VAL A 89 -2.41 1.37 5.32
N ILE A 90 -2.49 0.22 4.64
CA ILE A 90 -1.99 0.02 3.28
C ILE A 90 -3.11 -0.53 2.39
N LEU A 91 -2.91 -0.51 1.08
CA LEU A 91 -3.81 -1.16 0.13
C LEU A 91 -3.14 -2.36 -0.53
N TYR A 92 -3.70 -3.54 -0.35
CA TYR A 92 -3.35 -4.72 -1.12
C TYR A 92 -4.24 -4.84 -2.35
N VAL A 93 -3.62 -5.01 -3.51
CA VAL A 93 -4.31 -5.16 -4.79
C VAL A 93 -3.95 -6.50 -5.41
N THR A 94 -4.97 -7.29 -5.77
CA THR A 94 -4.81 -8.65 -6.29
C THR A 94 -5.89 -8.98 -7.31
N GLU A 95 -5.71 -10.05 -8.08
CA GLU A 95 -6.76 -10.62 -8.92
C GLU A 95 -7.62 -11.60 -8.08
N THR A 96 -8.94 -11.67 -8.30
CA THR A 96 -9.92 -12.47 -7.52
C THR A 96 -9.50 -13.92 -7.25
N ASN A 97 -8.66 -14.52 -8.09
CA ASN A 97 -8.20 -15.91 -7.96
C ASN A 97 -6.68 -16.05 -7.75
N MET A 98 -5.97 -14.97 -7.44
CA MET A 98 -4.51 -14.98 -7.24
C MET A 98 -4.12 -14.47 -5.85
N ARG A 99 -4.87 -14.87 -4.82
CA ARG A 99 -4.56 -14.52 -3.41
C ARG A 99 -3.13 -14.93 -3.05
N GLY A 100 -2.41 -14.01 -2.41
CA GLY A 100 -0.98 -14.16 -2.12
C GLY A 100 -0.05 -13.66 -3.24
N GLN A 101 -0.60 -13.30 -4.40
CA GLN A 101 0.08 -12.56 -5.46
C GLN A 101 -0.55 -11.17 -5.60
N GLY A 102 0.20 -10.22 -6.14
CA GLY A 102 -0.25 -8.84 -6.31
C GLY A 102 0.73 -7.84 -5.72
N VAL A 103 0.22 -6.66 -5.42
CA VAL A 103 1.03 -5.50 -5.04
C VAL A 103 0.47 -4.82 -3.80
N ILE A 104 1.35 -4.19 -3.03
CA ILE A 104 1.02 -3.27 -1.96
C ILE A 104 1.21 -1.85 -2.47
N LEU A 105 0.22 -1.01 -2.18
CA LEU A 105 0.29 0.44 -2.28
C LEU A 105 0.38 1.02 -0.86
N ASP A 106 1.52 1.64 -0.55
CA ASP A 106 1.77 2.33 0.71
C ASP A 106 2.33 3.72 0.40
N PHE A 107 1.68 4.78 0.89
CA PHE A 107 2.17 6.14 0.70
C PHE A 107 3.40 6.45 1.53
N ASP A 108 3.57 5.79 2.68
CA ASP A 108 4.59 6.11 3.67
C ASP A 108 5.85 5.25 3.52
N THR A 109 5.88 4.31 2.57
CA THR A 109 7.07 3.50 2.28
C THR A 109 8.15 4.26 1.50
N THR A 110 9.41 3.89 1.74
CA THR A 110 10.57 4.26 0.92
C THR A 110 10.81 3.29 -0.24
N GLN A 111 10.08 2.18 -0.30
CA GLN A 111 10.02 1.29 -1.47
C GLN A 111 9.25 1.96 -2.62
N PRO A 112 9.25 1.39 -3.84
CA PRO A 112 8.34 1.86 -4.89
C PRO A 112 6.89 1.86 -4.39
N PHE A 113 6.11 2.87 -4.76
CA PHE A 113 4.72 2.96 -4.29
C PHE A 113 3.89 1.72 -4.66
N CYS A 114 4.17 1.11 -5.81
CA CYS A 114 3.61 -0.17 -6.21
C CYS A 114 4.69 -1.24 -6.03
N THR A 115 4.64 -1.96 -4.91
CA THR A 115 5.63 -2.99 -4.57
C THR A 115 5.00 -4.38 -4.59
N PRO A 116 5.63 -5.41 -5.20
CA PRO A 116 5.15 -6.79 -5.11
C PRO A 116 4.94 -7.24 -3.66
N VAL A 117 3.80 -7.89 -3.37
CA VAL A 117 3.36 -8.16 -2.00
C VAL A 117 4.40 -8.91 -1.15
N LEU A 118 5.05 -9.92 -1.71
CA LEU A 118 6.06 -10.69 -0.99
C LEU A 118 7.30 -9.84 -0.68
N GLU A 119 7.74 -9.01 -1.62
CA GLU A 119 8.87 -8.10 -1.43
C GLU A 119 8.55 -7.08 -0.35
N TYR A 120 7.36 -6.48 -0.40
CA TYR A 120 6.90 -5.52 0.60
C TYR A 120 6.90 -6.14 2.00
N ILE A 121 6.31 -7.33 2.16
CA ILE A 121 6.24 -8.01 3.46
C ILE A 121 7.63 -8.30 3.99
N MET A 122 8.49 -8.90 3.16
CA MET A 122 9.84 -9.28 3.56
C MET A 122 10.68 -8.07 3.97
N LYS A 123 10.52 -6.91 3.33
CA LYS A 123 11.28 -5.70 3.66
C LYS A 123 10.66 -4.90 4.80
N SER A 124 9.35 -4.70 4.79
CA SER A 124 8.65 -3.81 5.73
C SER A 124 8.39 -4.45 7.09
N PHE A 125 8.06 -5.74 7.14
CA PHE A 125 7.69 -6.43 8.40
C PHE A 125 8.79 -7.35 8.93
N ARG A 126 9.77 -7.70 8.09
CA ARG A 126 10.94 -8.48 8.48
C ARG A 126 10.58 -9.74 9.30
N PRO A 127 9.74 -10.66 8.78
CA PRO A 127 9.36 -11.87 9.50
C PRO A 127 10.55 -12.81 9.79
N ASP A 128 11.68 -12.59 9.11
CA ASP A 128 12.97 -13.21 9.37
C ASP A 128 13.63 -12.71 10.66
N MET A 129 13.24 -11.54 11.16
CA MET A 129 13.71 -10.99 12.43
C MET A 129 12.82 -11.48 13.57
N GLY A 130 13.43 -12.16 14.54
CA GLY A 130 12.75 -12.53 15.78
C GLY A 130 12.43 -11.29 16.63
N ILE A 131 11.29 -10.66 16.38
CA ILE A 131 10.76 -9.57 17.21
C ILE A 131 9.97 -10.13 18.40
N LYS A 132 9.93 -9.37 19.50
CA LYS A 132 9.20 -9.79 20.70
C LYS A 132 7.69 -9.90 20.42
N PRO A 133 6.97 -10.85 21.06
CA PRO A 133 5.55 -11.09 20.80
C PRO A 133 4.66 -9.86 20.90
N GLU A 134 4.94 -8.93 21.80
CA GLU A 134 4.14 -7.71 21.98
C GLU A 134 4.17 -6.74 20.78
N TYR A 135 5.15 -6.91 19.89
CA TYR A 135 5.34 -6.11 18.68
C TYR A 135 4.97 -6.86 17.39
N GLN A 136 4.60 -8.14 17.49
CA GLN A 136 4.16 -8.92 16.33
C GLN A 136 2.85 -8.35 15.79
N GLN A 137 2.78 -8.26 14.46
CA GLN A 137 1.65 -7.72 13.70
C GLN A 137 0.64 -8.81 13.36
#